data_AF-A0A496TL23-F1
#
_entry.id   AF-A0A496TL23-F1
#
_cell.length_a   1.000
_cell.length_b   1.000
_cell.length_c   1.000
_cell.angle_alpha   90.00
_cell.angle_beta   90.00
_cell.angle_gamma   90.00
#
_symmetry.space_group_name_H-M   'P 1'
#
loop_
_entity.id
_entity.type
_entity.pdbx_description
1 polymer ?
#
loop_
_entity_poly.entity_id
_entity_poly.type
_entity_poly.pdbx_seq_one_letter_code
_entity_poly.pdbx_strand_id
1 'polypeptide(L)'
;MKEIDGLIIFDLFGPIAHFRKFYTNSSSLSYSFPPRTTVTGLIAGILGMERDSYYDEFNSSRCSVAISIKNKIRKIMQTVNLLNTDEFSSFRNVFKNMMLRKNLHPTPLELIFPALPEKEVSYRIYFFHSNDSIMRDLN
;
A
#
# COMPACT_ATOMS: atom_id res chain seq x y z
N MET A 1 -24.78 0.75 -15.45
CA MET A 1 -24.13 0.65 -14.13
C MET A 1 -24.82 -0.48 -13.41
N LYS A 2 -24.12 -1.56 -13.00
CA LYS A 2 -24.78 -2.62 -12.21
C LYS A 2 -25.29 -1.99 -10.91
N GLU A 3 -26.46 -2.43 -10.47
CA GLU A 3 -27.04 -2.05 -9.18
C GLU A 3 -26.08 -2.52 -8.07
N ILE A 4 -25.86 -1.66 -7.07
CA ILE A 4 -24.95 -1.96 -5.95
C ILE A 4 -25.82 -2.52 -4.83
N ASP A 5 -25.90 -3.84 -4.75
CA ASP A 5 -26.77 -4.54 -3.80
C ASP A 5 -26.13 -4.71 -2.41
N GLY A 6 -24.84 -4.36 -2.27
CA GLY A 6 -24.10 -4.39 -1.01
C GLY A 6 -22.82 -3.56 -1.08
N LEU A 7 -22.43 -2.94 0.03
CA LEU A 7 -21.24 -2.09 0.10
C LEU A 7 -20.48 -2.37 1.38
N ILE A 8 -19.21 -2.75 1.25
CA ILE A 8 -18.31 -2.93 2.40
C ILE A 8 -17.56 -1.62 2.63
N ILE A 9 -17.60 -1.14 3.87
CA ILE A 9 -16.96 0.09 4.28
C ILE A 9 -16.06 -0.20 5.47
N PHE A 10 -14.77 0.10 5.32
CA PHE A 10 -13.81 -0.04 6.41
C PHE A 10 -12.78 1.09 6.38
N ASP A 11 -12.14 1.31 7.52
CA ASP A 11 -11.10 2.32 7.66
C ASP A 11 -9.73 1.64 7.69
N LEU A 12 -8.84 2.06 6.78
CA LEU A 12 -7.42 1.74 6.79
C LEU A 12 -6.69 2.88 7.50
N PHE A 13 -6.04 2.59 8.62
CA PHE A 13 -5.36 3.60 9.44
C PHE A 13 -4.01 3.12 9.94
N GLY A 14 -3.17 4.08 10.35
CA GLY A 14 -1.88 3.80 10.97
C GLY A 14 -1.04 5.06 11.21
N PRO A 15 0.08 4.95 11.92
CA PRO A 15 0.87 6.13 12.31
C PRO A 15 1.53 6.85 11.12
N ILE A 16 1.88 6.10 10.06
CA ILE A 16 2.55 6.58 8.85
C ILE A 16 2.06 5.72 7.68
N ALA A 17 1.99 6.28 6.47
CA ALA A 17 1.75 5.51 5.25
C ALA A 17 2.75 5.84 4.13
N HIS A 18 2.90 4.89 3.20
CA HIS A 18 3.67 5.05 1.97
C HIS A 18 2.99 4.28 0.83
N PHE A 19 2.52 5.00 -0.19
CA PHE A 19 1.86 4.46 -1.38
C PHE A 19 2.71 4.76 -2.60
N ARG A 20 3.71 3.91 -2.87
CA ARG A 20 4.76 4.16 -3.86
C ARG A 20 4.19 4.52 -5.24
N LYS A 21 4.72 5.57 -5.86
CA LYS A 21 4.48 5.90 -7.27
C LYS A 21 5.26 4.97 -8.19
N PHE A 22 4.63 4.50 -9.25
CA PHE A 22 5.22 3.48 -10.13
C PHE A 22 6.39 3.98 -11.00
N TYR A 23 6.46 5.29 -11.26
CA TYR A 23 7.38 5.88 -12.25
C TYR A 23 8.66 6.48 -11.66
N THR A 24 8.91 6.32 -10.36
CA THR A 24 10.10 6.90 -9.70
C THR A 24 11.18 5.84 -9.48
N ASN A 25 12.32 6.02 -10.15
CA ASN A 25 13.43 5.07 -10.13
C ASN A 25 14.31 5.24 -8.88
N SER A 26 14.94 6.42 -8.72
CA SER A 26 15.92 6.68 -7.66
C SER A 26 15.33 7.25 -6.37
N SER A 27 14.06 7.69 -6.42
CA SER A 27 13.32 8.20 -5.26
C SER A 27 12.10 7.34 -5.03
N SER A 28 11.69 7.19 -3.77
CA SER A 28 10.49 6.49 -3.39
C SER A 28 9.42 7.52 -3.01
N LEU A 29 8.74 8.09 -4.02
CA LEU A 29 7.66 9.06 -3.80
C LEU A 29 6.34 8.35 -3.51
N SER A 30 5.44 9.04 -2.81
CA SER A 30 4.15 8.50 -2.38
C SER A 30 2.97 9.24 -3.00
N TYR A 31 1.91 8.52 -3.35
CA TYR A 31 0.58 9.11 -3.47
C TYR A 31 0.07 9.57 -2.09
N SER A 32 -1.00 10.37 -2.08
CA SER A 32 -1.59 10.88 -0.83
C SER A 32 -2.60 9.90 -0.20
N PHE A 33 -3.08 8.94 -0.99
CA PHE A 33 -4.07 7.92 -0.65
C PHE A 33 -3.69 6.61 -1.35
N PRO A 34 -4.15 5.45 -0.85
CA PRO A 34 -3.81 4.16 -1.46
C PRO A 34 -4.36 4.10 -2.89
N PRO A 35 -3.56 3.82 -3.93
CA PRO A 35 -4.10 3.59 -5.26
C PRO A 35 -4.96 2.32 -5.28
N ARG A 36 -5.80 2.18 -6.33
CA ARG A 36 -6.66 1.01 -6.50
C ARG A 36 -5.91 -0.32 -6.39
N THR A 37 -4.70 -0.40 -6.95
CA THR A 37 -3.84 -1.59 -6.87
C THR A 37 -3.44 -1.94 -5.45
N THR A 38 -3.20 -0.95 -4.60
CA THR A 38 -2.93 -1.16 -3.17
C THR A 38 -4.17 -1.68 -2.44
N VAL A 39 -5.34 -1.10 -2.69
CA VAL A 39 -6.59 -1.55 -2.04
C VAL A 39 -6.96 -2.96 -2.45
N THR A 40 -6.91 -3.27 -3.75
CA THR A 40 -7.21 -4.61 -4.27
C THR A 40 -6.19 -5.65 -3.79
N GLY A 41 -4.89 -5.31 -3.74
CA GLY A 41 -3.87 -6.19 -3.15
C GLY A 41 -4.05 -6.41 -1.66
N LEU A 42 -4.46 -5.38 -0.90
CA LEU A 42 -4.78 -5.51 0.53
C LEU A 42 -5.95 -6.49 0.73
N ILE A 43 -7.03 -6.31 -0.02
CA ILE A 43 -8.22 -7.17 0.03
C ILE A 43 -7.88 -8.61 -0.38
N ALA A 44 -7.11 -8.80 -1.44
CA ALA A 44 -6.63 -10.12 -1.87
C ALA A 44 -5.81 -10.81 -0.76
N GLY A 45 -4.95 -10.06 -0.07
CA GLY A 45 -4.19 -10.56 1.08
C GLY A 45 -5.09 -10.96 2.27
N ILE A 46 -6.13 -10.19 2.56
CA ILE A 46 -7.15 -10.54 3.57
C ILE A 46 -7.85 -11.86 3.21
N LEU A 47 -8.16 -12.05 1.93
CA LEU A 47 -8.79 -13.27 1.40
C LEU A 47 -7.82 -14.44 1.22
N GLY A 48 -6.53 -14.27 1.53
CA GLY A 48 -5.53 -15.32 1.38
C GLY A 48 -5.22 -15.71 -0.08
N MET A 49 -5.50 -14.82 -1.04
CA MET A 49 -5.22 -15.08 -2.46
C MET A 49 -3.72 -15.03 -2.75
N GLU A 50 -3.27 -15.91 -3.65
CA GLU A 50 -1.86 -15.94 -4.04
C GLU A 50 -1.48 -14.70 -4.86
N ARG A 51 -0.20 -14.35 -4.79
CA ARG A 51 0.39 -13.27 -5.59
C ARG A 51 0.13 -13.52 -7.07
N ASP A 52 -0.18 -12.45 -7.79
CA ASP A 52 -0.46 -12.44 -9.23
C ASP A 52 -1.72 -13.20 -9.70
N SER A 53 -2.48 -13.83 -8.79
CA SER A 53 -3.70 -14.60 -9.15
C SER A 53 -4.99 -13.78 -9.22
N TYR A 54 -5.02 -12.57 -8.66
CA TYR A 54 -6.25 -11.85 -8.35
C TYR A 54 -6.56 -10.66 -9.28
N TYR A 55 -5.70 -10.36 -10.24
CA TYR A 55 -5.83 -9.16 -11.07
C TYR A 55 -7.09 -9.13 -11.92
N ASP A 56 -7.42 -10.27 -12.55
CA ASP A 56 -8.62 -10.40 -13.36
C ASP A 56 -9.89 -10.39 -12.52
N GLU A 57 -9.83 -10.94 -11.29
CA GLU A 57 -10.98 -10.94 -10.39
C GLU A 57 -11.30 -9.51 -9.93
N PHE A 58 -10.29 -8.73 -9.53
CA PHE A 58 -10.47 -7.34 -9.09
C PHE A 58 -10.32 -6.29 -10.21
N ASN A 59 -10.61 -6.66 -11.45
CA ASN A 59 -10.62 -5.69 -12.54
C ASN A 59 -11.74 -4.64 -12.38
N SER A 60 -11.65 -3.51 -13.09
CA SER A 60 -12.62 -2.40 -12.96
C SER A 60 -14.03 -2.71 -13.41
N SER A 61 -14.24 -3.75 -14.23
CA SER A 61 -15.57 -4.22 -14.63
C SER A 61 -16.26 -5.08 -13.56
N ARG A 62 -15.48 -5.68 -12.66
CA ARG A 62 -15.97 -6.60 -11.62
C ARG A 62 -16.05 -5.98 -10.24
N CYS A 63 -15.19 -5.03 -9.92
CA CYS A 63 -15.17 -4.39 -8.60
C CYS A 63 -14.94 -2.87 -8.65
N SER A 64 -15.61 -2.18 -7.74
CA SER A 64 -15.52 -0.73 -7.56
C SER A 64 -14.84 -0.40 -6.24
N VAL A 65 -13.93 0.56 -6.28
CA VAL A 65 -13.19 1.05 -5.11
C VAL A 65 -13.31 2.56 -5.09
N ALA A 66 -13.78 3.11 -3.98
CA ALA A 66 -13.70 4.53 -3.69
C ALA A 66 -12.99 4.75 -2.35
N ILE A 67 -12.36 5.91 -2.22
CA ILE A 67 -11.52 6.24 -1.07
C ILE A 67 -11.83 7.65 -0.59
N SER A 68 -11.93 7.82 0.72
CA SER A 68 -12.01 9.13 1.37
C SER A 68 -10.86 9.27 2.36
N ILE A 69 -10.13 10.39 2.28
CA ILE A 69 -9.13 10.75 3.30
C ILE A 69 -9.89 11.32 4.49
N LYS A 70 -9.79 10.67 5.65
CA LYS A 70 -10.63 10.99 6.82
C LYS A 70 -10.08 12.12 7.67
N ASN A 71 -8.79 12.40 7.56
CA ASN A 71 -8.13 13.43 8.33
C ASN A 71 -7.03 14.15 7.53
N LYS A 72 -6.59 15.30 8.03
CA LYS A 72 -5.56 16.08 7.35
C LYS A 72 -4.22 15.33 7.41
N ILE A 73 -3.56 15.22 6.26
CA ILE A 73 -2.26 14.58 6.13
C ILE A 73 -1.19 15.60 5.77
N ARG A 74 0.07 15.26 6.03
CA ARG A 74 1.27 15.97 5.56
C ARG A 74 2.25 14.97 4.96
N LYS A 75 3.10 15.42 4.04
CA LYS A 75 4.17 14.60 3.48
C LYS A 75 5.52 15.08 3.97
N ILE A 76 6.38 14.15 4.34
CA ILE A 76 7.75 14.41 4.80
C ILE A 76 8.70 13.63 3.91
N MET A 77 9.71 14.32 3.39
CA MET A 77 10.82 13.69 2.68
C MET A 77 11.91 13.32 3.70
N GLN A 78 12.27 12.05 3.74
CA GLN A 78 13.37 11.54 4.56
C GLN A 78 14.30 10.68 3.70
N THR A 79 15.60 10.97 3.74
CA THR A 79 16.58 10.09 3.08
C THR A 79 16.86 8.89 3.97
N VAL A 80 16.63 7.69 3.42
CA VAL A 80 16.94 6.42 4.08
C VAL A 80 18.06 5.70 3.33
N ASN A 81 18.90 4.97 4.05
CA ASN A 81 19.99 4.20 3.45
C ASN A 81 19.50 2.78 3.18
N LEU A 82 19.14 2.49 1.93
CA LEU A 82 18.71 1.15 1.53
C LEU A 82 19.93 0.27 1.26
N LEU A 83 19.87 -0.99 1.70
CA LEU A 83 20.89 -1.98 1.37
C LEU A 83 20.69 -2.41 -0.08
N ASN A 84 21.74 -2.36 -0.89
CA ASN A 84 21.73 -3.05 -2.16
C ASN A 84 21.70 -4.57 -1.88
N THR A 85 20.80 -5.32 -2.51
CA THR A 85 20.73 -6.79 -2.39
C THR A 85 21.05 -7.52 -3.69
N ASP A 86 21.33 -6.81 -4.78
CA ASP A 86 21.51 -7.41 -6.12
C ASP A 86 22.74 -8.33 -6.22
N GLU A 87 23.73 -8.15 -5.34
CA GLU A 87 24.98 -8.93 -5.32
C GLU A 87 24.98 -10.06 -4.25
N PHE A 88 23.86 -10.32 -3.57
CA PHE A 88 23.88 -11.08 -2.31
C PHE A 88 23.39 -12.52 -2.47
N SER A 89 24.33 -13.46 -2.53
CA SER A 89 24.06 -14.91 -2.56
C SER A 89 23.81 -15.53 -1.17
N SER A 90 24.04 -14.80 -0.08
CA SER A 90 23.98 -15.39 1.27
C SER A 90 23.60 -14.39 2.36
N PHE A 91 22.68 -14.79 3.25
CA PHE A 91 22.16 -13.99 4.37
C PHE A 91 23.26 -13.43 5.29
N ARG A 92 24.35 -14.20 5.47
CA ARG A 92 25.52 -13.79 6.27
C ARG A 92 26.22 -12.55 5.68
N ASN A 93 26.26 -12.41 4.36
CA ASN A 93 26.87 -11.25 3.70
C ASN A 93 25.96 -10.01 3.83
N VAL A 94 24.64 -10.17 3.78
CA VAL A 94 23.68 -9.08 4.04
C VAL A 94 23.88 -8.54 5.45
N PHE A 95 23.93 -9.43 6.46
CA PHE A 95 24.10 -9.02 7.86
C PHE A 95 25.45 -8.34 8.11
N LYS A 96 26.54 -8.88 7.54
CA LYS A 96 27.88 -8.28 7.62
C LYS A 96 27.91 -6.88 6.98
N ASN A 97 27.31 -6.71 5.82
CA ASN A 97 27.31 -5.41 5.11
C ASN A 97 26.38 -4.39 5.77
N MET A 98 25.27 -4.82 6.37
CA MET A 98 24.45 -3.97 7.24
C MET A 98 25.25 -3.46 8.45
N MET A 99 25.96 -4.36 9.15
CA MET A 99 26.77 -4.00 10.32
C MET A 99 27.94 -3.07 9.94
N LEU A 100 28.57 -3.31 8.79
CA LEU A 100 29.68 -2.50 8.27
C LEU A 100 29.23 -1.25 7.49
N ARG A 101 27.92 -1.00 7.35
CA ARG A 101 27.34 0.08 6.53
C ARG A 101 27.92 0.16 5.11
N LYS A 102 28.23 -0.98 4.50
CA LYS A 102 28.74 -1.07 3.12
C LYS A 102 27.60 -1.28 2.13
N ASN A 103 27.76 -0.76 0.92
CA ASN A 103 26.78 -0.86 -0.19
C ASN A 103 25.39 -0.29 0.15
N LEU A 104 25.38 0.87 0.82
CA LEU A 104 24.16 1.62 1.12
C LEU A 104 23.86 2.63 0.01
N HIS A 105 22.61 2.67 -0.43
CA HIS A 105 22.09 3.65 -1.39
C HIS A 105 21.19 4.66 -0.68
N PRO A 106 21.64 5.92 -0.52
CA PRO A 106 20.81 6.99 0.01
C PRO A 106 19.62 7.22 -0.93
N THR A 107 18.43 6.90 -0.44
CA THR A 107 17.19 6.96 -1.22
C THR A 107 16.24 7.95 -0.55
N PRO A 108 15.85 9.03 -1.23
CA PRO A 108 14.79 9.92 -0.75
C PRO A 108 13.47 9.15 -0.69
N LEU A 109 12.88 9.06 0.51
CA LEU A 109 11.61 8.41 0.78
C LEU A 109 10.58 9.45 1.22
N GLU A 110 9.46 9.51 0.50
CA GLU A 110 8.33 10.35 0.86
C GLU A 110 7.37 9.57 1.75
N LEU A 111 7.20 10.00 3.00
CA LEU A 111 6.30 9.40 3.97
C LEU A 111 5.10 10.30 4.22
N ILE A 112 3.92 9.67 4.34
CA ILE A 112 2.69 10.36 4.72
C ILE A 112 2.53 10.27 6.23
N PHE A 113 2.39 11.43 6.86
CA PHE A 113 2.13 11.56 8.29
C PHE A 113 0.76 12.19 8.54
N PRO A 114 0.13 11.90 9.68
CA PRO A 114 -1.00 12.68 10.16
C PRO A 114 -0.57 14.13 10.41
N ALA A 115 -1.39 15.10 10.01
CA ALA A 115 -1.21 16.48 10.45
C ALA A 115 -1.61 16.60 11.92
N LEU A 116 -0.89 17.40 12.72
CA LEU A 116 -1.27 17.62 14.11
C LEU A 116 -2.68 18.24 14.19
N PRO A 117 -3.52 17.84 15.16
CA PRO A 117 -3.25 17.00 16.33
C PRO A 117 -3.50 15.49 16.11
N GLU A 118 -3.75 15.06 14.88
CA GLU A 118 -4.07 13.67 14.56
C GLU A 118 -2.91 12.72 14.90
N LYS A 119 -3.24 11.51 15.36
CA LYS A 119 -2.25 10.49 15.76
C LYS A 119 -1.90 9.52 14.64
N GLU A 120 -2.80 9.35 13.68
CA GLU A 120 -2.72 8.35 12.62
C GLU A 120 -3.30 8.90 11.33
N VAL A 121 -2.78 8.50 10.17
CA VAL A 121 -3.48 8.70 8.90
C VAL A 121 -4.67 7.75 8.84
N SER A 122 -5.80 8.19 8.30
CA SER A 122 -6.99 7.37 8.17
C SER A 122 -7.63 7.53 6.79
N TYR A 123 -7.91 6.40 6.15
CA TYR A 123 -8.52 6.31 4.83
C TYR A 123 -9.75 5.42 4.91
N ARG A 124 -10.92 5.95 4.54
CA ARG A 124 -12.11 5.13 4.40
C ARG A 124 -12.14 4.52 3.01
N ILE A 125 -12.24 3.21 2.98
CA ILE A 125 -12.35 2.42 1.76
C ILE A 125 -13.81 2.00 1.62
N TYR A 126 -14.34 2.26 0.44
CA TYR A 126 -15.65 1.78 0.00
C TYR A 126 -15.39 0.75 -1.09
N PHE A 127 -15.83 -0.47 -0.84
CA PHE A 127 -15.57 -1.60 -1.71
C PHE A 127 -16.87 -2.31 -2.10
N PHE A 128 -16.99 -2.56 -3.39
CA PHE A 128 -18.05 -3.37 -3.97
C PHE A 128 -17.44 -4.35 -4.97
N HIS A 129 -17.91 -5.60 -4.94
CA HIS A 129 -17.60 -6.62 -5.92
C HIS A 129 -18.90 -7.22 -6.47
N SER A 130 -18.92 -7.49 -7.77
CA SER A 130 -20.04 -8.15 -8.44
C SER A 130 -20.16 -9.66 -8.16
N ASN A 131 -19.30 -10.19 -7.28
CA ASN A 131 -19.24 -11.60 -6.91
C ASN A 131 -19.63 -11.71 -5.44
N ASP A 132 -20.79 -12.30 -5.17
CA ASP A 132 -21.36 -12.37 -3.83
C ASP A 132 -20.58 -13.27 -2.90
N SER A 133 -19.75 -14.21 -3.40
CA SER A 133 -18.87 -14.99 -2.52
C SER A 133 -17.80 -14.10 -1.90
N ILE A 134 -17.13 -13.27 -2.71
CA ILE A 134 -16.10 -12.33 -2.25
C ILE A 134 -16.68 -11.33 -1.25
N MET A 135 -17.89 -10.82 -1.51
CA MET A 135 -18.56 -9.91 -0.58
C MET A 135 -18.92 -10.57 0.75
N ARG A 136 -19.25 -11.87 0.74
CA ARG A 136 -19.53 -12.63 1.97
C ARG A 136 -18.26 -12.97 2.74
N ASP A 137 -17.19 -13.36 2.05
CA ASP A 137 -15.93 -13.76 2.69
C ASP A 137 -15.20 -12.58 3.38
N LEU A 138 -15.51 -11.35 2.97
CA LEU A 138 -14.96 -10.12 3.57
C LEU A 138 -15.75 -9.58 4.77
N ASN A 139 -16.95 -10.11 5.07
CA ASN A 139 -17.87 -9.58 6.06
C ASN A 139 -18.02 -10.50 7.28
#